data_AF-A0A8S4H3A7-F1
#
_entry.id   AF-A0A8S4H3A7-F1
#
_cell.length_a   1.000
_cell.length_b   1.000
_cell.length_c   1.000
_cell.angle_alpha   90.00
_cell.angle_beta   90.00
_cell.angle_gamma   90.00
#
_symmetry.space_group_name_H-M   'P 1'
#
loop_
_entity.id
_entity.type
_entity.pdbx_description
1 polymer ?
#
loop_
_entity_poly.entity_id
_entity_poly.type
_entity_poly.pdbx_seq_one_letter_code
_entity_poly.pdbx_strand_id
1 'polypeptide(L)'
;MGPETMPRQVGSASGSPLRATLSSQGWVPLRESLESATTEDACLECCSEFKDLLAQCSSPLKRVHTEPSLHDRAMLAASAMDDAEAAGVVRALVAALRSAPSSKARVALAGPALAMLEGQHHRRADLASQAGLFDVLSIALREDASPDVRRTLLAVARSMLEAGGDRESRVARAAQEGVLRSTVEALRGQADEGACESAGGVLAALLASGGGPREAAVACGAAEVLAAALRDARGDTPLRTLAIAAGWLVHGDDAGAGRRRDAALAAGWADAIAGALRAAGTSDHTRARLGFAALHMLQGGGDEERRRQGAEATALPLALIEARRACNDPACKATLAAAAAELKRARVGRESLRGSERADVVLPAPLQQAAEGRDPHGACWACGSAGGDVELVPCGRCERVSYCSVRCRQKDWKTHKPDCL
;
A
#
# COMPACT_ATOMS: atom_id res chain seq x y z
N MET A 1 -14.95 -32.32 -60.39
CA MET A 1 -14.12 -31.52 -59.47
C MET A 1 -15.04 -30.93 -58.41
N GLY A 2 -15.20 -31.64 -57.29
CA GLY A 2 -15.89 -31.15 -56.09
C GLY A 2 -14.89 -31.12 -54.95
N PRO A 3 -14.98 -30.16 -54.00
CA PRO A 3 -14.00 -30.06 -52.93
C PRO A 3 -14.27 -31.14 -51.88
N GLU A 4 -13.31 -32.04 -51.70
CA GLU A 4 -13.28 -32.98 -50.59
C GLU A 4 -13.12 -32.21 -49.27
N THR A 5 -14.11 -32.34 -48.39
CA THR A 5 -14.03 -31.91 -46.99
C THR A 5 -13.16 -32.89 -46.21
N MET A 6 -11.96 -32.46 -45.84
CA MET A 6 -11.09 -33.15 -44.88
C MET A 6 -11.70 -33.11 -43.47
N PRO A 7 -11.69 -34.22 -42.71
CA PRO A 7 -12.15 -34.23 -41.34
C PRO A 7 -11.16 -33.48 -40.45
N ARG A 8 -11.68 -32.53 -39.67
CA ARG A 8 -10.95 -31.78 -38.65
C ARG A 8 -10.53 -32.77 -37.55
N GLN A 9 -9.25 -33.14 -37.50
CA GLN A 9 -8.69 -33.85 -36.36
C GLN A 9 -8.77 -32.93 -35.13
N VAL A 10 -9.63 -33.28 -34.19
CA VAL A 10 -9.60 -32.75 -32.82
C VAL A 10 -8.37 -33.37 -32.17
N GLY A 11 -7.31 -32.59 -32.01
CA GLY A 11 -6.12 -33.03 -31.28
C GLY A 11 -6.50 -33.34 -29.84
N SER A 12 -6.45 -34.62 -29.45
CA SER A 12 -6.52 -35.00 -28.05
C SER A 12 -5.30 -34.42 -27.35
N ALA A 13 -5.52 -33.57 -26.34
CA ALA A 13 -4.46 -33.12 -25.45
C ALA A 13 -3.85 -34.35 -24.78
N SER A 14 -2.69 -34.80 -25.26
CA SER A 14 -1.88 -35.80 -24.59
C SER A 14 -1.38 -35.16 -23.29
N GLY A 15 -2.07 -35.46 -22.18
CA GLY A 15 -1.59 -35.11 -20.85
C GLY A 15 -0.18 -35.67 -20.66
N SER A 16 0.76 -34.82 -20.25
CA SER A 16 2.13 -35.24 -19.99
C SER A 16 2.14 -36.42 -19.01
N PRO A 17 2.93 -37.49 -19.24
CA PRO A 17 3.02 -38.65 -18.34
C PRO A 17 3.32 -38.26 -16.88
N LEU A 18 4.07 -37.17 -16.67
CA LEU A 18 4.32 -36.58 -15.35
C LEU A 18 3.04 -36.22 -14.59
N ARG A 19 2.00 -35.76 -15.29
CA ARG A 19 0.75 -35.31 -14.68
C ARG A 19 -0.06 -36.48 -14.11
N ALA A 20 -0.14 -37.58 -14.84
CA ALA A 20 -0.87 -38.78 -14.40
C ALA A 20 -0.21 -39.46 -13.19
N THR A 21 1.13 -39.47 -13.15
CA THR A 21 1.89 -40.05 -12.03
C THR A 21 1.76 -39.19 -10.76
N LEU A 22 1.84 -37.85 -10.88
CA LEU A 22 1.72 -36.96 -9.73
C LEU A 22 0.31 -36.94 -9.13
N SER A 23 -0.71 -36.94 -9.98
CA SER A 23 -2.13 -36.94 -9.58
C SER A 23 -2.52 -38.16 -8.75
N SER A 24 -2.12 -39.37 -9.20
CA SER A 24 -2.57 -40.63 -8.59
C SER A 24 -1.65 -41.19 -7.50
N GLN A 25 -0.35 -40.88 -7.53
CA GLN A 25 0.63 -41.48 -6.60
C GLN A 25 1.22 -40.50 -5.58
N GLY A 26 1.04 -39.18 -5.77
CA GLY A 26 1.70 -38.19 -4.93
C GLY A 26 0.75 -37.27 -4.15
N TRP A 27 -0.15 -36.57 -4.83
CA TRP A 27 -0.96 -35.51 -4.21
C TRP A 27 -2.10 -36.03 -3.33
N VAL A 28 -2.72 -37.16 -3.70
CA VAL A 28 -3.80 -37.77 -2.91
C VAL A 28 -3.28 -38.27 -1.55
N PRO A 29 -2.18 -39.05 -1.47
CA PRO A 29 -1.60 -39.45 -0.19
C PRO A 29 -1.24 -38.25 0.70
N LEU A 30 -0.57 -37.24 0.14
CA LEU A 30 -0.22 -36.03 0.90
C LEU A 30 -1.45 -35.33 1.48
N ARG A 31 -2.53 -35.25 0.70
CA ARG A 31 -3.78 -34.64 1.16
C ARG A 31 -4.35 -35.41 2.36
N GLU A 32 -4.38 -36.73 2.29
CA GLU A 32 -4.85 -37.59 3.38
C GLU A 32 -3.93 -37.49 4.62
N SER A 33 -2.62 -37.40 4.42
CA SER A 33 -1.65 -37.14 5.50
C SER A 33 -1.93 -35.79 6.17
N LEU A 34 -2.10 -34.71 5.38
CA LEU A 34 -2.41 -33.37 5.90
C LEU A 34 -3.75 -33.31 6.63
N GLU A 35 -4.77 -34.02 6.15
CA GLU A 35 -6.09 -34.08 6.79
C GLU A 35 -6.06 -34.86 8.13
N SER A 36 -5.12 -35.80 8.29
CA SER A 36 -4.98 -36.61 9.51
C SER A 36 -3.92 -36.08 10.50
N ALA A 37 -3.10 -35.12 10.09
CA ALA A 37 -2.03 -34.55 10.91
C ALA A 37 -2.57 -33.70 12.07
N THR A 38 -2.69 -34.32 13.25
CA THR A 38 -3.17 -33.68 14.49
C THR A 38 -2.07 -33.51 15.55
N THR A 39 -0.89 -34.08 15.33
CA THR A 39 0.26 -34.02 16.25
C THR A 39 1.43 -33.26 15.62
N GLU A 40 2.35 -32.76 16.45
CA GLU A 40 3.54 -32.05 15.94
C GLU A 40 4.38 -32.94 15.00
N ASP A 41 4.62 -34.20 15.39
CA ASP A 41 5.39 -35.14 14.59
C ASP A 41 4.69 -35.42 13.25
N ALA A 42 3.36 -35.58 13.23
CA ALA A 42 2.61 -35.78 12.00
C ALA A 42 2.68 -34.55 11.07
N CYS A 43 2.64 -33.33 11.61
CA CYS A 43 2.82 -32.12 10.80
C CYS A 43 4.23 -32.04 10.19
N LEU A 44 5.27 -32.42 10.96
CA LEU A 44 6.65 -32.45 10.47
C LEU A 44 6.86 -33.53 9.41
N GLU A 45 6.23 -34.69 9.58
CA GLU A 45 6.24 -35.79 8.61
C GLU A 45 5.54 -35.38 7.31
N CYS A 46 4.34 -34.79 7.38
CA CYS A 46 3.65 -34.23 6.20
C CYS A 46 4.50 -33.19 5.47
N CYS A 47 5.25 -32.37 6.22
CA CYS A 47 6.20 -31.44 5.64
C CYS A 47 7.36 -32.14 4.94
N SER A 48 7.87 -33.24 5.48
CA SER A 48 8.88 -34.06 4.81
C SER A 48 8.33 -34.71 3.56
N GLU A 49 7.14 -35.33 3.62
CA GLU A 49 6.46 -35.92 2.48
C GLU A 49 6.21 -34.89 1.38
N PHE A 50 5.77 -33.69 1.75
CA PHE A 50 5.64 -32.58 0.81
C PHE A 50 6.99 -32.25 0.16
N LYS A 51 8.05 -32.09 0.95
CA LYS A 51 9.40 -31.83 0.41
C LYS A 51 9.86 -32.95 -0.51
N ASP A 52 9.55 -34.20 -0.21
CA ASP A 52 9.91 -35.36 -1.01
C ASP A 52 9.09 -35.43 -2.31
N LEU A 53 7.82 -35.04 -2.28
CA LEU A 53 6.98 -34.90 -3.47
C LEU A 53 7.46 -33.77 -4.38
N LEU A 54 7.77 -32.61 -3.79
CA LEU A 54 8.46 -31.54 -4.51
C LEU A 54 9.78 -32.06 -5.10
N ALA A 55 10.47 -32.92 -4.35
CA ALA A 55 11.72 -33.47 -4.78
C ALA A 55 11.61 -34.37 -6.01
N GLN A 56 10.56 -35.18 -6.07
CA GLN A 56 10.29 -36.06 -7.20
C GLN A 56 9.89 -35.29 -8.46
N CYS A 57 9.20 -34.15 -8.32
CA CYS A 57 8.79 -33.30 -9.44
C CYS A 57 9.97 -32.70 -10.23
N SER A 58 11.16 -32.57 -9.62
CA SER A 58 12.35 -31.99 -10.28
C SER A 58 13.26 -33.00 -10.97
N SER A 59 12.97 -34.30 -10.85
CA SER A 59 13.72 -35.41 -11.47
C SER A 59 14.02 -35.23 -12.98
N PRO A 60 13.11 -34.71 -13.82
CA PRO A 60 13.39 -34.56 -15.26
C PRO A 60 14.41 -33.46 -15.61
N LEU A 61 14.74 -32.55 -14.68
CA LEU A 61 15.59 -31.38 -14.92
C LEU A 61 17.08 -31.60 -14.63
N LYS A 62 17.50 -32.83 -14.30
CA LYS A 62 18.91 -33.18 -13.97
C LYS A 62 19.94 -32.96 -15.10
N ARG A 63 19.58 -32.37 -16.25
CA ARG A 63 20.53 -32.00 -17.32
C ARG A 63 21.14 -30.61 -17.17
N VAL A 64 20.83 -29.85 -16.11
CA VAL A 64 21.45 -28.56 -15.80
C VAL A 64 22.23 -28.68 -14.49
N HIS A 65 23.48 -28.20 -14.46
CA HIS A 65 24.52 -28.52 -13.46
C HIS A 65 24.33 -27.95 -12.03
N THR A 66 23.13 -27.55 -11.62
CA THR A 66 22.86 -27.09 -10.25
C THR A 66 21.56 -27.70 -9.74
N GLU A 67 21.61 -28.32 -8.57
CA GLU A 67 20.39 -28.81 -7.92
C GLU A 67 19.43 -27.64 -7.67
N PRO A 68 18.16 -27.74 -8.12
CA PRO A 68 17.16 -26.70 -7.88
C PRO A 68 16.85 -26.59 -6.38
N SER A 69 16.66 -25.37 -5.88
CA SER A 69 16.31 -25.12 -4.48
C SER A 69 14.94 -25.73 -4.14
N LEU A 70 14.64 -25.95 -2.85
CA LEU A 70 13.32 -26.44 -2.41
C LEU A 70 12.18 -25.57 -2.97
N HIS A 71 12.41 -24.26 -3.05
CA HIS A 71 11.49 -23.29 -3.63
C HIS A 71 11.28 -23.54 -5.14
N ASP A 72 12.34 -23.73 -5.93
CA ASP A 72 12.23 -24.02 -7.37
C ASP A 72 11.44 -25.31 -7.63
N ARG A 73 11.63 -26.31 -6.77
CA ARG A 73 10.92 -27.59 -6.81
C ARG A 73 9.44 -27.44 -6.47
N ALA A 74 9.13 -26.60 -5.47
CA ALA A 74 7.76 -26.22 -5.11
C ALA A 74 7.02 -25.57 -6.28
N MET A 75 7.67 -24.62 -6.93
CA MET A 75 7.11 -23.87 -8.06
C MET A 75 6.78 -24.79 -9.24
N LEU A 76 7.70 -25.70 -9.58
CA LEU A 76 7.49 -26.68 -10.66
C LEU A 76 6.35 -27.64 -10.37
N ALA A 77 6.31 -28.22 -9.16
CA ALA A 77 5.25 -29.11 -8.73
C ALA A 77 3.90 -28.40 -8.76
N ALA A 78 3.85 -27.18 -8.22
CA ALA A 78 2.64 -26.39 -8.20
C ALA A 78 2.18 -26.08 -9.63
N SER A 79 3.06 -25.68 -10.55
CA SER A 79 2.69 -25.39 -11.95
C SER A 79 2.08 -26.58 -12.72
N ALA A 80 2.32 -27.82 -12.27
CA ALA A 80 1.82 -29.03 -12.92
C ALA A 80 0.40 -29.44 -12.46
N MET A 81 -0.06 -28.91 -11.32
CA MET A 81 -1.37 -29.24 -10.73
C MET A 81 -2.51 -28.61 -11.52
N ASP A 82 -3.63 -29.33 -11.65
CA ASP A 82 -4.87 -28.70 -12.09
C ASP A 82 -5.55 -27.90 -10.97
N ASP A 83 -6.58 -27.13 -11.32
CA ASP A 83 -7.27 -26.25 -10.37
C ASP A 83 -8.02 -27.04 -9.26
N ALA A 84 -8.48 -28.26 -9.54
CA ALA A 84 -9.20 -29.09 -8.59
C ALA A 84 -8.25 -29.71 -7.56
N GLU A 85 -7.11 -30.21 -8.02
CA GLU A 85 -6.00 -30.69 -7.18
C GLU A 85 -5.47 -29.56 -6.31
N ALA A 86 -5.24 -28.38 -6.90
CA ALA A 86 -4.80 -27.20 -6.16
C ALA A 86 -5.83 -26.83 -5.07
N ALA A 87 -7.13 -26.85 -5.36
CA ALA A 87 -8.18 -26.58 -4.37
C ALA A 87 -8.23 -27.63 -3.24
N GLY A 88 -7.92 -28.90 -3.54
CA GLY A 88 -7.82 -29.96 -2.53
C GLY A 88 -6.64 -29.72 -1.58
N VAL A 89 -5.45 -29.48 -2.14
CA VAL A 89 -4.23 -29.24 -1.36
C VAL A 89 -4.33 -27.95 -0.54
N VAL A 90 -4.86 -26.87 -1.11
CA VAL A 90 -5.09 -25.61 -0.38
C VAL A 90 -5.98 -25.84 0.84
N ARG A 91 -7.09 -26.57 0.69
CA ARG A 91 -8.02 -26.84 1.81
C ARG A 91 -7.37 -27.70 2.89
N ALA A 92 -6.65 -28.75 2.51
CA ALA A 92 -5.95 -29.59 3.46
C ALA A 92 -4.87 -28.81 4.22
N LEU A 93 -4.13 -27.94 3.53
CA LEU A 93 -3.10 -27.10 4.15
C LEU A 93 -3.70 -26.09 5.14
N VAL A 94 -4.84 -25.46 4.79
CA VAL A 94 -5.55 -24.55 5.71
C VAL A 94 -6.05 -25.31 6.93
N ALA A 95 -6.60 -26.52 6.76
CA ALA A 95 -7.05 -27.36 7.86
C ALA A 95 -5.88 -27.79 8.78
N ALA A 96 -4.74 -28.17 8.19
CA ALA A 96 -3.52 -28.51 8.92
C ALA A 96 -2.97 -27.31 9.70
N LEU A 97 -2.89 -26.13 9.08
CA LEU A 97 -2.46 -24.90 9.77
C LEU A 97 -3.36 -24.54 10.94
N ARG A 98 -4.68 -24.71 10.79
CA ARG A 98 -5.67 -24.46 11.87
C ARG A 98 -5.52 -25.45 13.03
N SER A 99 -5.17 -26.70 12.73
CA SER A 99 -5.07 -27.79 13.72
C SER A 99 -3.68 -27.94 14.31
N ALA A 100 -2.69 -27.20 13.79
CA ALA A 100 -1.29 -27.32 14.19
C ALA A 100 -1.11 -26.98 15.69
N PRO A 101 -0.58 -27.91 16.51
CA PRO A 101 -0.55 -27.79 17.96
C PRO A 101 0.53 -26.84 18.48
N SER A 102 1.50 -26.47 17.65
CA SER A 102 2.63 -25.64 18.03
C SER A 102 3.03 -24.63 16.95
N SER A 103 3.70 -23.56 17.38
CA SER A 103 4.26 -22.52 16.51
C SER A 103 5.24 -23.09 15.48
N LYS A 104 6.00 -24.11 15.86
CA LYS A 104 6.95 -24.82 15.01
C LYS A 104 6.24 -25.61 13.91
N ALA A 105 5.15 -26.32 14.24
CA ALA A 105 4.33 -27.01 13.25
C ALA A 105 3.71 -26.01 12.26
N ARG A 106 3.23 -24.85 12.75
CA ARG A 106 2.71 -23.79 11.87
C ARG A 106 3.76 -23.25 10.91
N VAL A 107 5.00 -23.03 11.36
CA VAL A 107 6.11 -22.61 10.47
C VAL A 107 6.40 -23.64 9.41
N ALA A 108 6.47 -24.90 9.83
CA ALA A 108 6.74 -26.00 8.92
C ALA A 108 5.72 -26.00 7.78
N LEU A 109 4.43 -25.82 8.10
CA LEU A 109 3.32 -25.77 7.15
C LEU A 109 3.22 -24.43 6.36
N ALA A 110 3.64 -23.31 6.95
CA ALA A 110 3.57 -22.00 6.32
C ALA A 110 4.56 -21.84 5.15
N GLY A 111 5.73 -22.50 5.19
CA GLY A 111 6.67 -22.52 4.07
C GLY A 111 6.08 -23.12 2.79
N PRO A 112 5.54 -24.35 2.82
CA PRO A 112 4.73 -24.94 1.76
C PRO A 112 3.60 -24.03 1.28
N ALA A 113 2.87 -23.39 2.19
CA ALA A 113 1.80 -22.46 1.84
C ALA A 113 2.32 -21.29 1.01
N LEU A 114 3.43 -20.70 1.44
CA LEU A 114 4.09 -19.60 0.72
C LEU A 114 4.51 -20.06 -0.68
N ALA A 115 5.21 -21.19 -0.77
CA ALA A 115 5.72 -21.69 -2.03
C ALA A 115 4.61 -22.08 -3.03
N MET A 116 3.46 -22.52 -2.53
CA MET A 116 2.27 -22.79 -3.37
C MET A 116 1.61 -21.51 -3.91
N LEU A 117 1.68 -20.42 -3.13
CA LEU A 117 1.11 -19.12 -3.47
C LEU A 117 2.07 -18.26 -4.31
N GLU A 118 3.37 -18.47 -4.17
CA GLU A 118 4.38 -17.91 -5.06
C GLU A 118 4.18 -18.45 -6.50
N GLY A 119 4.37 -17.59 -7.51
CA GLY A 119 4.16 -17.96 -8.92
C GLY A 119 2.95 -17.36 -9.64
N GLN A 120 2.39 -16.24 -9.17
CA GLN A 120 1.36 -15.45 -9.87
C GLN A 120 0.05 -16.19 -10.22
N HIS A 121 -0.25 -17.32 -9.60
CA HIS A 121 -1.54 -17.99 -9.78
C HIS A 121 -2.60 -17.35 -8.87
N HIS A 122 -3.14 -16.20 -9.31
CA HIS A 122 -4.26 -15.52 -8.63
C HIS A 122 -5.39 -16.45 -8.22
N ARG A 123 -5.69 -17.49 -9.03
CA ARG A 123 -6.66 -18.54 -8.70
C ARG A 123 -6.37 -19.25 -7.38
N ARG A 124 -5.10 -19.51 -7.04
CA ARG A 124 -4.74 -20.15 -5.77
C ARG A 124 -4.90 -19.22 -4.60
N ALA A 125 -4.57 -17.94 -4.76
CA ALA A 125 -4.83 -16.93 -3.75
C ALA A 125 -6.35 -16.80 -3.50
N ASP A 126 -7.17 -16.88 -4.55
CA ASP A 126 -8.63 -16.90 -4.43
C ASP A 126 -9.14 -18.15 -3.70
N LEU A 127 -8.65 -19.34 -4.07
CA LEU A 127 -8.99 -20.59 -3.40
C LEU A 127 -8.57 -20.58 -1.92
N ALA A 128 -7.38 -20.08 -1.61
CA ALA A 128 -6.87 -19.99 -0.24
C ALA A 128 -7.68 -18.97 0.59
N SER A 129 -8.03 -17.84 -0.03
CA SER A 129 -8.94 -16.86 0.56
C SER A 129 -10.34 -17.46 0.80
N GLN A 130 -10.86 -18.29 -0.11
CA GLN A 130 -12.15 -18.97 0.06
C GLN A 130 -12.10 -20.08 1.10
N ALA A 131 -10.95 -20.72 1.29
CA ALA A 131 -10.74 -21.73 2.32
C ALA A 131 -10.59 -21.13 3.73
N GLY A 132 -10.55 -19.79 3.87
CA GLY A 132 -10.41 -19.11 5.17
C GLY A 132 -8.96 -19.06 5.66
N LEU A 133 -7.98 -18.97 4.75
CA LEU A 133 -6.58 -18.85 5.15
C LEU A 133 -6.30 -17.53 5.90
N PHE A 134 -7.00 -16.43 5.61
CA PHE A 134 -6.77 -15.16 6.30
C PHE A 134 -7.15 -15.22 7.79
N ASP A 135 -8.24 -15.90 8.15
CA ASP A 135 -8.64 -16.20 9.53
C ASP A 135 -7.56 -17.00 10.26
N VAL A 136 -7.06 -18.07 9.64
CA VAL A 136 -5.97 -18.89 10.21
C VAL A 136 -4.70 -18.07 10.41
N LEU A 137 -4.32 -17.24 9.43
CA LEU A 137 -3.18 -16.33 9.54
C LEU A 137 -3.40 -15.29 10.66
N SER A 138 -4.61 -14.75 10.79
CA SER A 138 -4.95 -13.76 11.83
C SER A 138 -4.81 -14.35 13.24
N ILE A 139 -5.27 -15.60 13.45
CA ILE A 139 -5.13 -16.33 14.71
C ILE A 139 -3.66 -16.63 15.00
N ALA A 140 -2.96 -17.23 14.03
CA ALA A 140 -1.56 -17.62 14.18
C ALA A 140 -0.66 -16.41 14.50
N LEU A 141 -0.86 -15.26 13.83
CA LEU A 141 -0.10 -14.04 14.10
C LEU A 141 -0.28 -13.51 15.54
N ARG A 142 -1.43 -13.76 16.19
CA ARG A 142 -1.68 -13.35 17.58
C ARG A 142 -1.06 -14.30 18.59
N GLU A 143 -1.11 -15.60 18.31
CA GLU A 143 -0.67 -16.64 19.24
C GLU A 143 0.85 -16.87 19.18
N ASP A 144 1.44 -16.72 17.99
CA ASP A 144 2.84 -17.07 17.78
C ASP A 144 3.77 -15.92 18.17
N ALA A 145 4.68 -16.20 19.11
CA ALA A 145 5.65 -15.21 19.62
C ALA A 145 6.95 -15.14 18.80
N SER A 146 7.30 -16.21 18.06
CA SER A 146 8.59 -16.24 17.35
C SER A 146 8.61 -15.29 16.14
N PRO A 147 9.63 -14.42 16.02
CA PRO A 147 9.77 -13.49 14.89
C PRO A 147 9.80 -14.19 13.53
N ASP A 148 10.45 -15.35 13.44
CA ASP A 148 10.55 -16.10 12.18
C ASP A 148 9.18 -16.61 11.72
N VAL A 149 8.37 -17.11 12.67
CA VAL A 149 6.98 -17.53 12.38
C VAL A 149 6.19 -16.37 11.81
N ARG A 150 6.22 -15.22 12.51
CA ARG A 150 5.50 -14.02 12.09
C ARG A 150 5.95 -13.56 10.71
N ARG A 151 7.26 -13.55 10.45
CA ARG A 151 7.83 -13.17 9.16
C ARG A 151 7.26 -14.02 8.03
N THR A 152 7.22 -15.35 8.20
CA THR A 152 6.67 -16.27 7.21
C THR A 152 5.16 -16.09 7.03
N LEU A 153 4.39 -16.00 8.12
CA LEU A 153 2.94 -15.80 8.04
C LEU A 153 2.57 -14.46 7.37
N LEU A 154 3.31 -13.39 7.66
CA LEU A 154 3.13 -12.09 7.01
C LEU A 154 3.52 -12.14 5.54
N ALA A 155 4.57 -12.88 5.18
CA ALA A 155 4.93 -13.10 3.77
C ALA A 155 3.81 -13.83 3.01
N VAL A 156 3.20 -14.86 3.61
CA VAL A 156 2.04 -15.57 3.04
C VAL A 156 0.87 -14.60 2.82
N ALA A 157 0.51 -13.82 3.85
CA ALA A 157 -0.55 -12.83 3.75
C ALA A 157 -0.29 -11.80 2.64
N ARG A 158 0.95 -11.30 2.55
CA ARG A 158 1.37 -10.35 1.53
C ARG A 158 1.22 -10.95 0.13
N SER A 159 1.74 -12.16 -0.09
CA SER A 159 1.63 -12.86 -1.37
C SER A 159 0.18 -13.06 -1.81
N MET A 160 -0.73 -13.36 -0.88
CA MET A 160 -2.16 -13.47 -1.19
C MET A 160 -2.79 -12.13 -1.61
N LEU A 161 -2.42 -11.04 -0.95
CA LEU A 161 -2.95 -9.71 -1.23
C LEU A 161 -2.37 -9.11 -2.52
N GLU A 162 -1.12 -9.44 -2.84
CA GLU A 162 -0.42 -8.97 -4.05
C GLU A 162 -0.67 -9.84 -5.29
N ALA A 163 -1.26 -11.03 -5.13
CA ALA A 163 -1.66 -11.86 -6.26
C ALA A 163 -2.59 -11.07 -7.22
N GLY A 164 -2.61 -11.43 -8.51
CA GLY A 164 -3.54 -10.82 -9.49
C GLY A 164 -5.01 -11.18 -9.21
N GLY A 165 -5.92 -10.87 -10.14
CA GLY A 165 -7.34 -11.26 -10.03
C GLY A 165 -8.18 -10.31 -9.17
N ASP A 166 -9.16 -10.85 -8.43
CA ASP A 166 -10.10 -10.08 -7.61
C ASP A 166 -9.46 -9.62 -6.28
N ARG A 167 -8.55 -8.66 -6.40
CA ARG A 167 -7.81 -8.10 -5.27
C ARG A 167 -8.73 -7.43 -4.25
N GLU A 168 -9.79 -6.76 -4.70
CA GLU A 168 -10.70 -6.03 -3.82
C GLU A 168 -11.44 -6.97 -2.88
N SER A 169 -11.99 -8.08 -3.39
CA SER A 169 -12.63 -9.12 -2.59
C SER A 169 -11.67 -9.74 -1.57
N ARG A 170 -10.41 -10.01 -1.96
CA ARG A 170 -9.41 -10.53 -1.02
C ARG A 170 -9.03 -9.54 0.06
N VAL A 171 -8.88 -8.26 -0.27
CA VAL A 171 -8.59 -7.21 0.72
C VAL A 171 -9.77 -7.04 1.69
N ALA A 172 -11.00 -7.00 1.18
CA ALA A 172 -12.20 -6.92 2.01
C ALA A 172 -12.29 -8.12 2.97
N ARG A 173 -12.03 -9.33 2.47
CA ARG A 173 -12.02 -10.54 3.30
C ARG A 173 -10.90 -10.53 4.33
N ALA A 174 -9.67 -10.15 3.95
CA ALA A 174 -8.55 -10.05 4.89
C ALA A 174 -8.83 -9.04 6.01
N ALA A 175 -9.50 -7.92 5.69
CA ALA A 175 -9.93 -6.96 6.69
C ALA A 175 -11.01 -7.56 7.63
N GLN A 176 -12.02 -8.24 7.07
CA GLN A 176 -13.08 -8.89 7.83
C GLN A 176 -12.56 -10.01 8.75
N GLU A 177 -11.59 -10.79 8.28
CA GLU A 177 -10.97 -11.90 9.01
C GLU A 177 -9.85 -11.43 9.96
N GLY A 178 -9.72 -10.12 10.18
CA GLY A 178 -8.87 -9.56 11.24
C GLY A 178 -7.37 -9.59 10.93
N VAL A 179 -6.95 -9.80 9.69
CA VAL A 179 -5.53 -9.75 9.28
C VAL A 179 -4.94 -8.40 9.63
N LEU A 180 -5.67 -7.32 9.33
CA LEU A 180 -5.24 -5.95 9.61
C LEU A 180 -4.87 -5.74 11.08
N ARG A 181 -5.74 -6.17 12.01
CA ARG A 181 -5.51 -6.01 13.45
C ARG A 181 -4.29 -6.82 13.89
N SER A 182 -4.22 -8.09 13.48
CA SER A 182 -3.10 -8.96 13.83
C SER A 182 -1.77 -8.46 13.24
N THR A 183 -1.76 -7.84 12.05
CA THR A 183 -0.55 -7.22 11.49
C THR A 183 -0.11 -5.99 12.28
N VAL A 184 -1.05 -5.14 12.71
CA VAL A 184 -0.73 -3.98 13.57
C VAL A 184 -0.19 -4.44 14.93
N GLU A 185 -0.79 -5.46 15.54
CA GLU A 185 -0.30 -6.07 16.77
C GLU A 185 1.08 -6.73 16.59
N ALA A 186 1.30 -7.38 15.44
CA ALA A 186 2.59 -7.93 15.11
C ALA A 186 3.66 -6.84 15.05
N LEU A 187 3.38 -5.66 14.49
CA LEU A 187 4.33 -4.54 14.47
C LEU A 187 4.62 -3.93 15.85
N ARG A 188 3.67 -3.95 16.80
CA ARG A 188 3.84 -3.33 18.14
C ARG A 188 4.99 -3.90 18.97
N GLY A 189 5.39 -5.13 18.72
CA GLY A 189 6.36 -5.85 19.54
C GLY A 189 7.61 -6.30 18.81
N GLN A 190 7.94 -5.74 17.64
CA GLN A 190 8.98 -6.31 16.77
C GLN A 190 10.12 -5.33 16.50
N ALA A 191 11.33 -5.83 16.72
CA ALA A 191 12.59 -5.22 16.27
C ALA A 191 13.15 -5.92 15.02
N ASP A 192 12.51 -6.99 14.54
CA ASP A 192 12.97 -7.76 13.39
C ASP A 192 12.68 -7.04 12.07
N GLU A 193 13.74 -6.73 11.32
CA GLU A 193 13.65 -6.01 10.04
C GLU A 193 12.77 -6.76 9.03
N GLY A 194 12.90 -8.09 8.93
CA GLY A 194 12.14 -8.90 7.98
C GLY A 194 10.65 -8.94 8.30
N ALA A 195 10.28 -9.05 9.57
CA ALA A 195 8.89 -9.00 10.02
C ALA A 195 8.28 -7.61 9.76
N CYS A 196 9.05 -6.54 10.01
CA CYS A 196 8.64 -5.17 9.71
C CYS A 196 8.41 -4.96 8.20
N GLU A 197 9.28 -5.50 7.35
CA GLU A 197 9.11 -5.43 5.90
C GLU A 197 7.82 -6.13 5.44
N SER A 198 7.62 -7.38 5.87
CA SER A 198 6.44 -8.16 5.48
C SER A 198 5.16 -7.52 6.01
N ALA A 199 5.14 -7.04 7.27
CA ALA A 199 4.00 -6.34 7.84
C ALA A 199 3.70 -5.02 7.13
N GLY A 200 4.74 -4.24 6.81
CA GLY A 200 4.62 -3.02 6.00
C GLY A 200 4.02 -3.31 4.63
N GLY A 201 4.44 -4.40 3.98
CA GLY A 201 3.86 -4.88 2.72
C GLY A 201 2.38 -5.26 2.83
N VAL A 202 2.00 -6.03 3.85
CA VAL A 202 0.60 -6.39 4.12
C VAL A 202 -0.26 -5.13 4.32
N LEU A 203 0.18 -4.21 5.19
CA LEU A 203 -0.56 -2.96 5.45
C LEU A 203 -0.67 -2.09 4.20
N ALA A 204 0.42 -1.95 3.44
CA ALA A 204 0.40 -1.23 2.18
C ALA A 204 -0.62 -1.84 1.20
N ALA A 205 -0.67 -3.17 1.08
CA ALA A 205 -1.58 -3.85 0.19
C ALA A 205 -3.05 -3.67 0.60
N LEU A 206 -3.36 -3.73 1.90
CA LEU A 206 -4.69 -3.51 2.47
C LEU A 206 -5.15 -2.05 2.28
N LEU A 207 -4.29 -1.09 2.65
CA LEU A 207 -4.61 0.34 2.65
C LEU A 207 -4.71 0.95 1.24
N ALA A 208 -4.11 0.31 0.24
CA ALA A 208 -4.23 0.72 -1.16
C ALA A 208 -5.66 0.55 -1.72
N SER A 209 -6.52 -0.25 -1.08
CA SER A 209 -7.86 -0.57 -1.60
C SER A 209 -8.96 0.48 -1.32
N GLY A 210 -8.74 1.42 -0.40
CA GLY A 210 -9.71 2.50 -0.10
C GLY A 210 -10.27 2.51 1.33
N GLY A 211 -11.42 3.18 1.51
CA GLY A 211 -11.92 3.67 2.80
C GLY A 211 -12.12 2.63 3.90
N GLY A 212 -12.73 1.47 3.61
CA GLY A 212 -13.04 0.46 4.64
C GLY A 212 -11.83 -0.01 5.45
N PRO A 213 -10.78 -0.56 4.81
CA PRO A 213 -9.56 -0.97 5.50
C PRO A 213 -8.80 0.19 6.15
N ARG A 214 -8.88 1.41 5.61
CA ARG A 214 -8.24 2.59 6.23
C ARG A 214 -8.90 2.95 7.55
N GLU A 215 -10.23 2.99 7.61
CA GLU A 215 -10.96 3.26 8.85
C GLU A 215 -10.67 2.20 9.91
N ALA A 216 -10.65 0.93 9.50
CA ALA A 216 -10.29 -0.17 10.39
C ALA A 216 -8.83 -0.05 10.90
N ALA A 217 -7.89 0.38 10.05
CA ALA A 217 -6.50 0.63 10.44
C ALA A 217 -6.38 1.74 11.49
N VAL A 218 -7.07 2.86 11.29
CA VAL A 218 -7.10 3.95 12.26
C VAL A 218 -7.70 3.48 13.58
N ALA A 219 -8.84 2.77 13.54
CA ALA A 219 -9.48 2.22 14.74
C ALA A 219 -8.59 1.22 15.50
N CYS A 220 -7.68 0.53 14.81
CA CYS A 220 -6.72 -0.39 15.42
C CYS A 220 -5.43 0.30 15.92
N GLY A 221 -5.30 1.61 15.76
CA GLY A 221 -4.08 2.36 16.13
C GLY A 221 -2.89 2.06 15.22
N ALA A 222 -3.13 1.79 13.92
CA ALA A 222 -2.07 1.51 12.97
C ALA A 222 -1.11 2.70 12.79
N ALA A 223 -1.60 3.92 13.00
CA ALA A 223 -0.81 5.12 12.77
C ALA A 223 0.32 5.29 13.79
N GLU A 224 0.02 5.14 15.08
CA GLU A 224 1.01 5.20 16.16
C GLU A 224 2.06 4.10 16.01
N VAL A 225 1.60 2.91 15.62
CA VAL A 225 2.44 1.72 15.44
C VAL A 225 3.38 1.87 14.26
N LEU A 226 2.88 2.30 13.10
CA LEU A 226 3.72 2.54 11.94
C LEU A 226 4.70 3.70 12.17
N ALA A 227 4.29 4.76 12.88
CA ALA A 227 5.19 5.85 13.24
C ALA A 227 6.31 5.38 14.18
N ALA A 228 6.01 4.49 15.14
CA ALA A 228 7.03 3.86 15.98
C ALA A 228 7.95 2.94 15.16
N ALA A 229 7.37 2.05 14.34
CA ALA A 229 8.12 1.15 13.48
C ALA A 229 9.05 1.90 12.52
N LEU A 230 8.63 3.03 11.95
CA LEU A 230 9.49 3.88 11.09
C LEU A 230 10.66 4.50 11.84
N ARG A 231 10.51 4.82 13.13
CA ARG A 231 11.61 5.36 13.95
C ARG A 231 12.64 4.28 14.29
N ASP A 232 12.16 3.05 14.53
CA ASP A 232 13.00 1.95 14.99
C ASP A 232 13.58 1.10 13.84
N ALA A 233 12.96 1.18 12.66
CA ALA A 233 13.38 0.43 11.48
C ALA A 233 14.80 0.78 11.05
N ARG A 234 15.59 -0.27 10.88
CA ARG A 234 16.92 -0.23 10.27
C ARG A 234 16.84 -0.91 8.91
N GLY A 235 17.69 -0.48 7.99
CA GLY A 235 17.68 -0.98 6.62
C GLY A 235 16.64 -0.32 5.71
N ASP A 236 16.91 -0.39 4.41
CA ASP A 236 16.13 0.31 3.40
C ASP A 236 14.77 -0.33 3.10
N THR A 237 14.72 -1.66 3.06
CA THR A 237 13.52 -2.39 2.64
C THR A 237 12.36 -2.26 3.63
N PRO A 238 12.57 -2.41 4.95
CA PRO A 238 11.52 -2.17 5.95
C PRO A 238 11.06 -0.71 5.94
N LEU A 239 11.99 0.25 5.87
CA LEU A 239 11.64 1.68 5.78
C LEU A 239 10.77 1.98 4.55
N ARG A 240 11.11 1.42 3.40
CA ARG A 240 10.34 1.61 2.16
C ARG A 240 8.92 1.09 2.29
N THR A 241 8.72 -0.12 2.79
CA THR A 241 7.38 -0.74 2.89
C THR A 241 6.53 -0.05 3.93
N LEU A 242 7.09 0.27 5.10
CA LEU A 242 6.41 1.04 6.14
C LEU A 242 6.02 2.45 5.67
N ALA A 243 6.89 3.13 4.91
CA ALA A 243 6.59 4.45 4.36
C ALA A 243 5.45 4.42 3.32
N ILE A 244 5.37 3.35 2.52
CA ILE A 244 4.25 3.16 1.58
C ILE A 244 2.94 2.95 2.35
N ALA A 245 2.95 2.08 3.37
CA ALA A 245 1.77 1.85 4.22
C ALA A 245 1.32 3.16 4.92
N ALA A 246 2.26 3.92 5.46
CA ALA A 246 2.01 5.24 6.04
C ALA A 246 1.37 6.21 5.04
N GLY A 247 1.93 6.29 3.83
CA GLY A 247 1.40 7.12 2.76
C GLY A 247 -0.05 6.79 2.44
N TRP A 248 -0.39 5.50 2.30
CA TRP A 248 -1.76 5.06 2.05
C TRP A 248 -2.71 5.30 3.22
N LEU A 249 -2.24 5.22 4.46
CA LEU A 249 -3.07 5.50 5.63
C LEU A 249 -3.45 6.98 5.69
N VAL A 250 -2.52 7.86 5.35
CA VAL A 250 -2.76 9.32 5.34
C VAL A 250 -3.53 9.74 4.08
N HIS A 251 -3.26 9.10 2.94
CA HIS A 251 -3.85 9.47 1.67
C HIS A 251 -5.16 8.71 1.40
N GLY A 252 -6.22 9.19 2.05
CA GLY A 252 -7.60 8.83 1.71
C GLY A 252 -8.14 9.70 0.58
N ASP A 253 -8.41 9.12 -0.60
CA ASP A 253 -9.13 9.77 -1.72
C ASP A 253 -10.62 10.03 -1.41
N ASP A 254 -11.06 9.77 -0.18
CA ASP A 254 -12.42 10.03 0.27
C ASP A 254 -12.62 11.55 0.47
N ALA A 255 -12.64 12.28 -0.64
CA ALA A 255 -12.97 13.70 -0.73
C ALA A 255 -14.37 14.04 -0.16
N GLY A 256 -15.19 13.02 0.15
CA GLY A 256 -16.54 13.17 0.69
C GLY A 256 -16.66 13.00 2.21
N ALA A 257 -15.69 12.39 2.91
CA ALA A 257 -15.80 12.19 4.35
C ALA A 257 -15.04 13.31 5.07
N GLY A 258 -15.75 14.39 5.42
CA GLY A 258 -15.25 15.57 6.15
C GLY A 258 -14.75 15.30 7.58
N ARG A 259 -13.92 14.26 7.76
CA ARG A 259 -13.24 13.98 9.03
C ARG A 259 -11.97 14.81 9.08
N ARG A 260 -11.90 15.67 10.11
CA ARG A 260 -10.69 16.34 10.56
C ARG A 260 -9.63 15.25 10.75
N ARG A 261 -8.61 15.22 9.90
CA ARG A 261 -7.42 14.43 10.20
C ARG A 261 -6.84 15.01 11.46
N ASP A 262 -6.55 14.17 12.45
CA ASP A 262 -6.01 14.65 13.70
C ASP A 262 -4.63 15.26 13.42
N ALA A 263 -4.51 16.58 13.60
CA ALA A 263 -3.26 17.30 13.33
C ALA A 263 -2.09 16.71 14.14
N ALA A 264 -2.39 16.19 15.34
CA ALA A 264 -1.45 15.46 16.18
C ALA A 264 -0.90 14.18 15.52
N LEU A 265 -1.75 13.43 14.80
CA LEU A 265 -1.33 12.27 14.02
C LEU A 265 -0.39 12.71 12.90
N ALA A 266 -0.75 13.75 12.14
CA ALA A 266 0.09 14.28 11.07
C ALA A 266 1.47 14.77 11.58
N ALA A 267 1.52 15.42 12.74
CA ALA A 267 2.76 15.86 13.37
C ALA A 267 3.65 14.68 13.79
N GLY A 268 3.08 13.66 14.45
CA GLY A 268 3.82 12.46 14.85
C GLY A 268 4.43 11.70 13.65
N TRP A 269 3.72 11.68 12.53
CA TRP A 269 4.23 11.11 11.28
C TRP A 269 5.34 11.94 10.64
N ALA A 270 5.18 13.27 10.62
CA ALA A 270 6.22 14.17 10.11
C ALA A 270 7.53 13.99 10.88
N ASP A 271 7.46 13.84 12.20
CA ASP A 271 8.63 13.57 13.04
C ASP A 271 9.22 12.18 12.80
N ALA A 272 8.38 11.15 12.62
CA ALA A 272 8.85 9.79 12.29
C ALA A 272 9.59 9.76 10.94
N ILE A 273 9.03 10.39 9.90
CA ILE A 273 9.66 10.49 8.58
C ILE A 273 10.95 11.30 8.66
N ALA A 274 10.94 12.42 9.39
CA ALA A 274 12.13 13.23 9.61
C ALA A 274 13.24 12.44 10.33
N GLY A 275 12.88 11.62 11.32
CA GLY A 275 13.79 10.68 11.99
C GLY A 275 14.39 9.67 11.02
N ALA A 276 13.55 8.99 10.24
CA ALA A 276 13.97 8.02 9.23
C ALA A 276 14.91 8.64 8.16
N LEU A 277 14.61 9.86 7.70
CA LEU A 277 15.45 10.59 6.75
C LEU A 277 16.84 10.94 7.32
N ARG A 278 16.93 11.18 8.63
CA ARG A 278 18.20 11.49 9.33
C ARG A 278 19.00 10.24 9.69
N ALA A 279 18.38 9.06 9.73
CA ALA A 279 19.08 7.82 10.05
C ALA A 279 20.19 7.57 9.01
N ALA A 280 21.42 7.46 9.52
CA ALA A 280 22.59 7.20 8.70
C ALA A 280 22.47 5.82 8.03
N GLY A 281 22.84 5.74 6.75
CA GLY A 281 22.79 4.49 5.97
C GLY A 281 21.52 4.28 5.12
N THR A 282 20.56 5.21 5.14
CA THR A 282 19.45 5.20 4.18
C THR A 282 19.95 5.43 2.75
N SER A 283 19.57 4.57 1.80
CA SER A 283 19.88 4.81 0.39
C SER A 283 19.08 5.95 -0.20
N ASP A 284 19.59 6.49 -1.31
CA ASP A 284 18.93 7.56 -2.06
C ASP A 284 17.52 7.18 -2.53
N HIS A 285 17.29 5.92 -2.87
CA HIS A 285 15.96 5.43 -3.25
C HIS A 285 14.97 5.48 -2.06
N THR A 286 15.41 5.04 -0.88
CA THR A 286 14.60 5.10 0.35
C THR A 286 14.29 6.54 0.73
N ARG A 287 15.29 7.43 0.67
CA ARG A 287 15.09 8.87 0.92
C ARG A 287 14.09 9.49 -0.05
N ALA A 288 14.16 9.15 -1.34
CA ALA A 288 13.19 9.62 -2.32
C ALA A 288 11.76 9.16 -2.00
N ARG A 289 11.59 7.89 -1.57
CA ARG A 289 10.29 7.33 -1.16
C ARG A 289 9.75 7.98 0.11
N LEU A 290 10.61 8.21 1.11
CA LEU A 290 10.24 8.94 2.33
C LEU A 290 9.85 10.40 2.01
N GLY A 291 10.58 11.04 1.09
CA GLY A 291 10.23 12.38 0.58
C GLY A 291 8.89 12.40 -0.16
N PHE A 292 8.60 11.35 -0.95
CA PHE A 292 7.32 11.20 -1.63
C PHE A 292 6.18 10.94 -0.64
N ALA A 293 6.38 10.09 0.37
CA ALA A 293 5.41 9.89 1.45
C ALA A 293 5.11 11.21 2.18
N ALA A 294 6.15 11.98 2.53
CA ALA A 294 6.00 13.32 3.09
C ALA A 294 5.21 14.28 2.17
N LEU A 295 5.52 14.29 0.87
CA LEU A 295 4.80 15.09 -0.12
C LEU A 295 3.31 14.72 -0.16
N HIS A 296 2.99 13.42 -0.22
CA HIS A 296 1.61 12.93 -0.26
C HIS A 296 0.82 13.30 1.00
N MET A 297 1.46 13.21 2.17
CA MET A 297 0.84 13.67 3.42
C MET A 297 0.41 15.14 3.33
N LEU A 298 1.25 15.98 2.73
CA LEU A 298 1.01 17.42 2.61
C LEU A 298 0.02 17.77 1.52
N GLN A 299 -0.08 16.96 0.46
CA GLN A 299 -0.99 17.23 -0.66
C GLN A 299 -2.42 16.80 -0.37
N GLY A 300 -2.62 15.77 0.46
CA GLY A 300 -3.93 15.13 0.67
C GLY A 300 -4.95 15.88 1.52
N GLY A 301 -4.70 17.12 1.94
CA GLY A 301 -5.65 17.95 2.70
C GLY A 301 -6.18 19.14 1.88
N GLY A 302 -7.35 19.69 2.25
CA GLY A 302 -7.79 21.00 1.73
C GLY A 302 -6.85 22.13 2.18
N ASP A 303 -6.89 23.30 1.55
CA ASP A 303 -5.93 24.39 1.80
C ASP A 303 -5.78 24.79 3.27
N GLU A 304 -6.86 24.74 4.04
CA GLU A 304 -6.85 25.07 5.46
C GLU A 304 -6.16 23.98 6.31
N GLU A 305 -6.41 22.71 5.99
CA GLU A 305 -5.77 21.56 6.63
C GLU A 305 -4.27 21.50 6.28
N ARG A 306 -3.91 21.78 5.02
CA ARG A 306 -2.51 21.90 4.58
C ARG A 306 -1.76 22.97 5.36
N ARG A 307 -2.39 24.12 5.59
CA ARG A 307 -1.83 25.22 6.38
C ARG A 307 -1.62 24.83 7.85
N ARG A 308 -2.50 24.02 8.43
CA ARG A 308 -2.39 23.54 9.81
C ARG A 308 -1.28 22.49 9.96
N GLN A 309 -1.25 21.49 9.10
CA GLN A 309 -0.25 20.41 9.10
C GLN A 309 1.18 20.93 8.86
N GLY A 310 1.35 21.86 7.91
CA GLY A 310 2.66 22.48 7.64
C GLY A 310 3.19 23.38 8.76
N ALA A 311 2.33 23.82 9.68
CA ALA A 311 2.69 24.69 10.79
C ALA A 311 3.22 23.94 12.03
N GLU A 312 2.80 22.69 12.23
CA GLU A 312 3.20 21.85 13.36
C GLU A 312 4.43 20.98 13.05
N ALA A 313 4.67 20.67 11.77
CA ALA A 313 5.82 19.90 11.31
C ALA A 313 7.11 20.74 11.20
N THR A 314 7.64 21.31 12.28
CA THR A 314 8.87 22.13 12.22
C THR A 314 10.13 21.32 11.88
N ALA A 315 10.15 20.01 12.19
CA ALA A 315 11.31 19.15 11.97
C ALA A 315 11.44 18.64 10.52
N LEU A 316 10.32 18.51 9.79
CA LEU A 316 10.28 17.90 8.47
C LEU A 316 10.96 18.74 7.36
N PRO A 317 10.80 20.08 7.29
CA PRO A 317 11.52 20.89 6.32
C PRO A 317 13.05 20.78 6.44
N LEU A 318 13.57 20.79 7.67
CA LEU A 318 15.01 20.64 7.92
C LEU A 318 15.48 19.24 7.52
N ALA A 319 14.75 18.19 7.89
CA ALA A 319 15.09 16.82 7.49
C ALA A 319 15.08 16.62 5.97
N LEU A 320 14.14 17.24 5.23
CA LEU A 320 14.12 17.18 3.77
C LEU A 320 15.29 17.94 3.14
N ILE A 321 15.70 19.07 3.72
CA ILE A 321 16.89 19.81 3.28
C ILE A 321 18.17 19.00 3.53
N GLU A 322 18.30 18.40 4.71
CA GLU A 322 19.43 17.53 5.08
C GLU A 322 19.49 16.29 4.17
N ALA A 323 18.36 15.59 4.00
CA ALA A 323 18.25 14.44 3.11
C ALA A 323 18.61 14.82 1.67
N ARG A 324 18.18 15.99 1.19
CA ARG A 324 18.51 16.47 -0.16
C ARG A 324 20.00 16.73 -0.33
N ARG A 325 20.67 17.25 0.71
CA ARG A 325 22.13 17.46 0.72
C ARG A 325 22.89 16.14 0.74
N ALA A 326 22.40 15.16 1.49
CA ALA A 326 23.01 13.84 1.62
C ALA A 326 22.75 12.92 0.41
N CYS A 327 21.69 13.18 -0.36
CA CYS A 327 21.35 12.39 -1.54
C CYS A 327 22.29 12.73 -2.70
N ASN A 328 22.74 11.74 -3.47
CA ASN A 328 23.57 11.94 -4.66
C ASN A 328 22.76 11.81 -5.96
N ASP A 329 21.71 10.98 -5.98
CA ASP A 329 20.81 10.81 -7.12
C ASP A 329 20.01 12.10 -7.47
N PRO A 330 20.10 12.60 -8.72
CA PRO A 330 19.31 13.74 -9.19
C PRO A 330 17.79 13.58 -9.05
N ALA A 331 17.24 12.38 -9.27
CA ALA A 331 15.80 12.16 -9.20
C ALA A 331 15.28 12.24 -7.75
N CYS A 332 16.02 11.63 -6.82
CA CYS A 332 15.83 11.82 -5.39
C CYS A 332 15.92 13.29 -4.97
N LYS A 333 16.95 14.04 -5.40
CA LYS A 333 17.08 15.47 -5.11
C LYS A 333 15.88 16.29 -5.58
N ALA A 334 15.37 16.00 -6.78
CA ALA A 334 14.19 16.67 -7.33
C ALA A 334 12.94 16.40 -6.49
N THR A 335 12.73 15.14 -6.09
CA THR A 335 11.60 14.74 -5.23
C THR A 335 11.65 15.42 -3.86
N LEU A 336 12.81 15.41 -3.20
CA LEU A 336 13.01 16.06 -1.91
C LEU A 336 12.86 17.59 -2.01
N ALA A 337 13.32 18.19 -3.12
CA ALA A 337 13.13 19.61 -3.39
C ALA A 337 11.65 19.98 -3.58
N ALA A 338 10.88 19.16 -4.30
CA ALA A 338 9.44 19.34 -4.46
C ALA A 338 8.71 19.27 -3.11
N ALA A 339 9.05 18.29 -2.28
CA ALA A 339 8.50 18.15 -0.92
C ALA A 339 8.81 19.37 -0.04
N ALA A 340 10.06 19.84 -0.05
CA ALA A 340 10.44 21.05 0.69
C ALA A 340 9.73 22.32 0.17
N ALA A 341 9.51 22.42 -1.14
CA ALA A 341 8.81 23.55 -1.76
C ALA A 341 7.31 23.57 -1.39
N GLU A 342 6.64 22.42 -1.34
CA GLU A 342 5.26 22.32 -0.86
C GLU A 342 5.14 22.74 0.61
N LEU A 343 6.03 22.28 1.49
CA LEU A 343 6.07 22.71 2.89
C LEU A 343 6.22 24.23 3.02
N LYS A 344 7.11 24.82 2.22
CA LYS A 344 7.32 26.27 2.20
C LYS A 344 6.05 27.00 1.76
N ARG A 345 5.35 26.52 0.74
CA ARG A 345 4.08 27.08 0.28
C ARG A 345 3.00 27.00 1.36
N ALA A 346 2.87 25.84 2.02
CA ALA A 346 1.94 25.66 3.14
C ALA A 346 2.21 26.65 4.30
N ARG A 347 3.48 26.94 4.60
CA ARG A 347 3.88 27.89 5.65
C ARG A 347 3.61 29.35 5.29
N VAL A 348 3.94 29.78 4.07
CA VAL A 348 3.71 31.18 3.63
C VAL A 348 2.22 31.53 3.63
N GLY A 349 1.34 30.58 3.31
CA GLY A 349 -0.11 30.76 3.43
C GLY A 349 -0.58 31.17 4.85
N ARG A 350 0.16 30.80 5.89
CA ARG A 350 -0.15 31.17 7.30
C ARG A 350 0.23 32.61 7.64
N GLU A 351 1.39 33.08 7.19
CA GLU A 351 1.89 34.43 7.49
C GLU A 351 1.00 35.50 6.86
N SER A 352 0.47 35.22 5.66
CA SER A 352 -0.51 36.09 5.00
C SER A 352 -1.83 36.22 5.79
N LEU A 353 -2.29 35.16 6.46
CA LEU A 353 -3.54 35.17 7.23
C LEU A 353 -3.38 35.76 8.64
N ARG A 354 -2.22 35.60 9.29
CA ARG A 354 -1.94 36.28 10.57
C ARG A 354 -1.89 37.81 10.45
N GLY A 355 -1.64 38.33 9.25
CA GLY A 355 -1.80 39.76 8.96
C GLY A 355 -3.26 40.20 8.86
N SER A 356 -4.18 39.27 8.61
CA SER A 356 -5.61 39.51 8.41
C SER A 356 -6.44 39.37 9.70
N GLU A 357 -6.07 38.47 10.62
CA GLU A 357 -6.85 38.18 11.85
C GLU A 357 -6.64 39.17 13.01
N ARG A 358 -5.97 40.31 12.81
CA ARG A 358 -5.80 41.37 13.83
C ARG A 358 -6.68 42.61 13.63
N ALA A 359 -7.63 42.56 12.70
CA ALA A 359 -8.66 43.58 12.60
C ALA A 359 -9.98 43.03 13.17
N ASP A 360 -10.34 43.44 14.38
CA ASP A 360 -11.72 43.37 14.86
C ASP A 360 -12.61 44.15 13.88
N VAL A 361 -13.37 43.44 13.05
CA VAL A 361 -14.39 44.04 12.19
C VAL A 361 -15.73 43.46 12.57
N VAL A 362 -16.53 44.30 13.22
CA VAL A 362 -17.98 44.16 13.31
C VAL A 362 -18.53 44.05 11.89
N LEU A 363 -19.07 42.90 11.53
CA LEU A 363 -19.73 42.69 10.23
C LEU A 363 -21.08 43.42 10.21
N PRO A 364 -21.32 44.34 9.25
CA PRO A 364 -22.64 44.91 9.06
C PRO A 364 -23.59 43.93 8.36
N ALA A 365 -24.89 44.12 8.61
CA ALA A 365 -26.01 43.30 8.16
C ALA A 365 -26.24 43.06 6.64
N PRO A 366 -25.57 43.69 5.65
CA PRO A 366 -25.86 43.39 4.23
C PRO A 366 -25.38 42.03 3.72
N LEU A 367 -24.61 41.25 4.49
CA LEU A 367 -23.98 40.02 4.00
C LEU A 367 -24.89 38.78 3.92
N GLN A 368 -26.18 38.90 4.22
CA GLN A 368 -27.13 37.78 4.13
C GLN A 368 -27.88 37.67 2.79
N GLN A 369 -27.60 38.53 1.79
CA GLN A 369 -28.34 38.56 0.51
C GLN A 369 -27.52 38.18 -0.74
N ALA A 370 -26.62 37.20 -0.64
CA ALA A 370 -25.78 36.75 -1.78
C ALA A 370 -26.03 35.29 -2.21
N ALA A 371 -27.30 34.91 -2.40
CA ALA A 371 -27.69 33.62 -2.99
C ALA A 371 -28.01 33.69 -4.50
N GLU A 372 -27.74 34.82 -5.17
CA GLU A 372 -28.07 35.02 -6.58
C GLU A 372 -26.83 35.42 -7.41
N GLY A 373 -26.13 34.40 -7.91
CA GLY A 373 -25.28 34.37 -9.10
C GLY A 373 -24.69 35.68 -9.66
N ARG A 374 -23.77 36.34 -8.93
CA ARG A 374 -22.87 37.34 -9.50
C ARG A 374 -21.41 37.09 -9.12
N ASP A 375 -20.52 37.39 -10.06
CA ASP A 375 -19.08 37.20 -10.01
C ASP A 375 -18.44 37.76 -8.72
N PRO A 376 -17.54 37.01 -8.06
CA PRO A 376 -17.07 37.31 -6.69
C PRO A 376 -16.06 38.46 -6.57
N HIS A 377 -15.75 39.22 -7.62
CA HIS A 377 -14.65 40.19 -7.57
C HIS A 377 -15.07 41.57 -8.06
N GLY A 378 -15.78 42.32 -7.21
CA GLY A 378 -16.07 43.74 -7.37
C GLY A 378 -14.84 44.67 -7.31
N ALA A 379 -13.66 44.16 -7.68
CA ALA A 379 -12.41 44.90 -7.71
C ALA A 379 -11.60 44.53 -8.96
N CYS A 380 -10.82 45.49 -9.45
CA CYS A 380 -9.94 45.25 -10.58
C CYS A 380 -8.83 44.24 -10.22
N TRP A 381 -8.71 43.17 -11.01
CA TRP A 381 -7.71 42.11 -10.78
C TRP A 381 -6.25 42.62 -10.75
N ALA A 382 -5.93 43.63 -11.57
CA ALA A 382 -4.55 44.11 -11.70
C ALA A 382 -4.14 45.17 -10.65
N CYS A 383 -5.09 45.95 -10.12
CA CYS A 383 -4.78 47.06 -9.20
C CYS A 383 -5.51 47.01 -7.86
N GLY A 384 -6.45 46.09 -7.68
CA GLY A 384 -7.22 45.91 -6.44
C GLY A 384 -8.24 47.01 -6.15
N SER A 385 -8.37 48.03 -7.01
CA SER A 385 -9.34 49.11 -6.82
C SER A 385 -10.76 48.56 -6.91
N ALA A 386 -11.57 48.81 -5.87
CA ALA A 386 -12.98 48.47 -5.85
C ALA A 386 -13.74 49.27 -6.93
N GLY A 387 -14.72 48.64 -7.58
CA GLY A 387 -15.52 49.23 -8.67
C GLY A 387 -16.52 50.29 -8.21
N GLY A 388 -16.19 51.12 -7.22
CA GLY A 388 -17.11 52.09 -6.62
C GLY A 388 -17.61 53.14 -7.61
N ASP A 389 -16.70 53.71 -8.41
CA ASP A 389 -17.03 54.74 -9.42
C ASP A 389 -16.63 54.34 -10.85
N VAL A 390 -16.01 53.17 -11.03
CA VAL A 390 -15.50 52.72 -12.33
C VAL A 390 -16.10 51.36 -12.64
N GLU A 391 -16.88 51.31 -13.72
CA GLU A 391 -17.42 50.06 -14.26
C GLU A 391 -16.27 49.11 -14.63
N LEU A 392 -16.28 47.92 -14.03
CA LEU A 392 -15.26 46.92 -14.29
C LEU A 392 -15.60 46.17 -15.57
N VAL A 393 -14.67 46.15 -16.52
CA VAL A 393 -14.83 45.45 -17.79
C VAL A 393 -14.27 44.04 -17.65
N PRO A 394 -15.08 42.98 -17.84
CA PRO A 394 -14.60 41.61 -17.80
C PRO A 394 -13.61 41.32 -18.94
N CYS A 395 -12.76 40.32 -18.75
CA CYS A 395 -11.90 39.82 -19.81
C CYS A 395 -12.76 39.23 -20.92
N GLY A 396 -12.74 39.81 -22.13
CA GLY A 396 -13.59 39.37 -23.24
C GLY A 396 -13.28 37.98 -23.84
N ARG A 397 -12.40 37.19 -23.19
CA ARG A 397 -12.14 35.80 -23.57
C ARG A 397 -12.64 34.82 -22.52
N CYS A 398 -12.10 34.91 -21.30
CA CYS A 398 -12.42 33.95 -20.24
C CYS A 398 -13.54 34.42 -19.31
N GLU A 399 -13.88 35.72 -19.32
CA GLU A 399 -14.88 36.39 -18.46
C GLU A 399 -14.67 36.23 -16.93
N ARG A 400 -13.64 35.49 -16.50
CA ARG A 400 -13.34 35.18 -15.08
C ARG A 400 -12.71 36.30 -14.27
N VAL A 401 -12.17 37.33 -14.92
CA VAL A 401 -11.48 38.44 -14.26
C VAL A 401 -11.93 39.77 -14.85
N SER A 402 -12.04 40.79 -14.01
CA SER A 402 -12.53 42.12 -14.41
C SER A 402 -11.49 43.21 -14.16
N TYR A 403 -11.44 44.20 -15.05
CA TYR A 403 -10.45 45.28 -15.02
C TYR A 403 -11.12 46.64 -15.07
N CYS A 404 -10.61 47.61 -14.28
CA CYS A 404 -11.11 48.98 -14.30
C CYS A 404 -10.67 49.77 -15.56
N SER A 405 -9.73 49.24 -16.34
CA SER A 405 -9.23 49.88 -17.55
C SER A 405 -8.47 48.91 -18.46
N VAL A 406 -8.38 49.27 -19.75
CA VAL A 406 -7.54 48.54 -20.72
C VAL A 406 -6.07 48.52 -20.28
N ARG A 407 -5.58 49.57 -19.62
CA ARG A 407 -4.22 49.66 -19.09
C ARG A 407 -3.97 48.58 -18.02
N CYS A 408 -4.93 48.36 -17.13
CA CYS A 408 -4.85 47.30 -16.12
C CYS A 408 -4.87 45.90 -16.75
N ARG A 409 -5.72 45.68 -17.75
CA ARG A 409 -5.74 44.43 -18.53
C ARG A 409 -4.42 44.15 -19.24
N GLN A 410 -3.82 45.16 -19.89
CA GLN A 410 -2.54 45.01 -20.58
C GLN A 410 -1.38 44.76 -19.60
N LYS A 411 -1.40 45.39 -18.41
CA LYS A 411 -0.39 45.20 -17.37
C LYS A 411 -0.37 43.75 -16.87
N ASP A 412 -1.55 43.16 -16.66
CA ASP A 412 -1.70 41.78 -16.18
C ASP A 412 -1.69 40.73 -17.31
N TRP A 413 -1.73 41.13 -18.59
CA TRP A 413 -1.84 40.17 -19.70
C TRP A 413 -0.71 39.13 -19.72
N LYS A 414 0.51 39.48 -19.30
CA LYS A 414 1.64 38.53 -19.29
C LYS A 414 1.44 37.39 -18.29
N THR A 415 0.80 37.68 -17.15
CA THR A 415 0.50 36.74 -16.07
C THR A 415 -0.83 36.03 -16.29
N HIS A 416 -1.82 36.71 -16.84
CA HIS A 416 -3.15 36.16 -17.11
C HIS A 416 -3.23 35.25 -18.34
N LYS A 417 -2.46 35.53 -19.39
CA LYS A 417 -2.54 34.83 -20.69
C LYS A 417 -2.46 33.29 -20.60
N PRO A 418 -1.62 32.66 -19.75
CA PRO A 418 -1.58 31.19 -19.61
C PRO A 418 -2.88 30.59 -19.07
N ASP A 419 -3.60 31.33 -18.22
CA ASP A 419 -4.81 30.86 -17.53
C ASP A 419 -6.11 31.39 -18.19
N CYS A 420 -5.98 32.19 -19.25
CA CYS A 420 -7.07 32.75 -20.04
C CYS A 420 -7.56 31.72 -21.07
N LEU A 421 -8.35 30.74 -20.59
CA LEU A 421 -8.96 29.69 -21.40
C LEU A 421 -10.06 30.27 -22.30
#